data_AF-A0A2H9MT21-F1
#
_entry.id   AF-A0A2H9MT21-F1
#
_cell.length_a   1.000
_cell.length_b   1.000
_cell.length_c   1.000
_cell.angle_alpha   90.00
_cell.angle_beta   90.00
_cell.angle_gamma   90.00
#
_symmetry.space_group_name_H-M   'P 1'
#
loop_
_entity.id
_entity.type
_entity.pdbx_description
1 polymer ?
#
loop_
_entity_poly.entity_id
_entity_poly.type
_entity_poly.pdbx_seq_one_letter_code
_entity_poly.pdbx_strand_id
1 'polypeptide(L)'
;MAENSLIDETSPYLLQHAHNPVNWYPWNDVALKKARDENKPIFLSVGYSSCHWCHVMAHESFENEDIAEFMNENFVNIKVDREERPDLDDIYQKVCQIATGQGGWPLSIFL
;
A
#
# COMPACT_ATOMS: atom_id res chain seq x y z
N MET A 1 -8.04 -3.28 -19.02
CA MET A 1 -8.22 -2.63 -17.71
C MET A 1 -6.98 -1.77 -17.50
N ALA A 2 -7.08 -0.62 -16.85
CA ALA A 2 -5.88 0.14 -16.51
C ALA A 2 -5.03 -0.68 -15.52
N GLU A 3 -3.72 -0.67 -15.69
CA GLU A 3 -2.74 -1.32 -14.83
C GLU A 3 -1.94 -0.25 -14.11
N ASN A 4 -1.65 -0.47 -12.83
CA ASN A 4 -0.74 0.36 -12.05
C ASN A 4 0.67 -0.25 -12.01
N SER A 5 1.59 0.38 -11.28
CA SER A 5 3.01 0.00 -11.30
C SER A 5 3.30 -1.37 -10.67
N LEU A 6 2.32 -2.01 -10.00
CA LEU A 6 2.50 -3.34 -9.43
C LEU A 6 2.47 -4.46 -10.47
N ILE A 7 2.11 -4.19 -11.73
CA ILE A 7 2.08 -5.20 -12.79
C ILE A 7 3.47 -5.79 -13.10
N ASP A 8 4.53 -5.06 -12.76
CA ASP A 8 5.93 -5.46 -12.97
C ASP A 8 6.53 -6.22 -11.76
N GLU A 9 5.77 -6.40 -10.69
CA GLU A 9 6.22 -7.10 -9.47
C GLU A 9 6.14 -8.62 -9.60
N THR A 10 6.93 -9.33 -8.80
CA THR A 10 6.91 -10.81 -8.76
C THR A 10 6.01 -11.39 -7.68
N SER A 11 5.71 -10.60 -6.63
CA SER A 11 4.85 -11.03 -5.53
C SER A 11 3.44 -11.33 -6.06
N PRO A 12 2.90 -12.55 -5.83
CA PRO A 12 1.51 -12.85 -6.12
C PRO A 12 0.54 -11.93 -5.37
N TYR A 13 0.89 -11.47 -4.17
CA TYR A 13 0.07 -10.54 -3.39
C TYR A 13 0.02 -9.15 -4.05
N LEU A 14 1.16 -8.62 -4.51
CA LEU A 14 1.19 -7.32 -5.19
C LEU A 14 0.50 -7.37 -6.55
N LEU A 15 0.70 -8.44 -7.32
CA LEU A 15 0.07 -8.65 -8.62
C LEU A 15 -1.47 -8.70 -8.53
N GLN A 16 -2.03 -9.22 -7.44
CA GLN A 16 -3.48 -9.18 -7.20
C GLN A 16 -4.05 -7.75 -7.13
N HIS A 17 -3.22 -6.76 -6.80
CA HIS A 17 -3.62 -5.34 -6.71
C HIS A 17 -3.23 -4.52 -7.96
N ALA A 18 -2.62 -5.13 -8.98
CA ALA A 18 -2.12 -4.44 -10.17
C ALA A 18 -3.22 -3.79 -11.02
N HIS A 19 -4.46 -4.27 -10.89
CA HIS A 19 -5.62 -3.74 -11.59
C HIS A 19 -6.56 -2.91 -10.72
N ASN A 20 -6.18 -2.64 -9.46
CA ASN A 20 -6.97 -1.77 -8.61
C ASN A 20 -6.97 -0.33 -9.17
N PRO A 21 -8.09 0.41 -9.07
CA PRO A 21 -8.15 1.81 -9.49
C PRO A 21 -7.20 2.72 -8.69
N VAL A 22 -6.81 2.32 -7.47
CA VAL A 22 -5.73 3.00 -6.73
C VAL A 22 -4.41 2.83 -7.51
N ASN A 23 -3.74 3.95 -7.78
CA ASN A 23 -2.46 3.99 -8.49
C ASN A 23 -1.32 3.58 -7.55
N TRP A 24 -1.19 2.27 -7.35
CA TRP A 24 -0.18 1.69 -6.50
C TRP A 24 1.22 1.75 -7.11
N TYR A 25 2.18 2.03 -6.24
CA TYR A 25 3.60 1.81 -6.48
C TYR A 25 4.13 0.74 -5.51
N PRO A 26 5.13 -0.06 -5.92
CA PRO A 26 5.90 -0.84 -4.98
C PRO A 26 6.80 0.07 -4.15
N TRP A 27 7.35 -0.44 -3.05
CA TRP A 27 8.35 0.30 -2.28
C TRP A 27 9.67 0.39 -3.04
N ASN A 28 9.92 1.54 -3.68
CA ASN A 28 11.16 1.80 -4.41
C ASN A 28 11.52 3.30 -4.43
N ASP A 29 12.72 3.61 -4.93
CA ASP A 29 13.21 5.00 -5.02
C ASP A 29 12.34 5.87 -5.92
N VAL A 30 11.68 5.30 -6.93
CA VAL A 30 10.78 6.03 -7.83
C VAL A 30 9.57 6.56 -7.07
N ALA A 31 8.90 5.72 -6.28
CA ALA A 31 7.75 6.10 -5.47
C ALA A 31 8.12 7.13 -4.41
N LEU A 32 9.24 6.91 -3.71
CA LEU A 32 9.72 7.84 -2.67
C LEU A 32 10.15 9.19 -3.25
N LYS A 33 10.75 9.20 -4.46
CA LYS A 33 11.08 10.44 -5.15
C LYS A 33 9.83 11.16 -5.61
N LYS A 34 8.84 10.45 -6.17
CA LYS A 34 7.54 11.03 -6.59
C LYS A 34 6.85 11.76 -5.44
N ALA A 35 6.78 11.14 -4.26
CA ALA A 35 6.20 11.77 -3.07
C ALA A 35 6.89 13.09 -2.70
N ARG A 36 8.23 13.13 -2.78
CA ARG A 36 9.01 14.36 -2.54
C ARG A 36 8.81 15.41 -3.62
N ASP A 37 8.84 15.01 -4.89
CA ASP A 37 8.71 15.92 -6.03
C ASP A 37 7.32 16.56 -6.08
N GLU A 38 6.27 15.78 -5.78
CA GLU A 38 4.89 16.24 -5.76
C GLU A 38 4.48 16.88 -4.43
N ASN A 39 5.35 16.82 -3.42
CA ASN A 39 5.06 17.26 -2.05
C ASN A 39 3.74 16.66 -1.51
N LYS A 40 3.53 15.37 -1.77
CA LYS A 40 2.37 14.60 -1.32
C LYS A 40 2.78 13.59 -0.24
N PRO A 41 1.98 13.42 0.81
CA PRO A 41 2.20 12.36 1.79
C PRO A 41 2.11 10.98 1.15
N ILE A 42 2.78 10.00 1.76
CA ILE A 42 2.71 8.60 1.33
C ILE A 42 1.61 7.91 2.10
N PHE A 43 0.73 7.20 1.40
CA PHE A 43 -0.11 6.17 2.00
C PHE A 43 0.56 4.81 1.83
N LEU A 44 1.10 4.27 2.92
CA LEU A 44 1.76 2.97 2.94
C LEU A 44 0.80 1.88 3.42
N SER A 45 0.54 0.89 2.58
CA SER A 45 -0.30 -0.28 2.89
C SER A 45 0.51 -1.58 2.85
N VAL A 46 0.77 -2.15 4.03
CA VAL A 46 1.48 -3.43 4.17
C VAL A 46 0.50 -4.58 4.41
N GLY A 47 0.65 -5.67 3.66
CA GLY A 47 -0.17 -6.87 3.77
C GLY A 47 0.54 -8.12 3.26
N TYR A 48 -0.24 -9.20 3.08
CA TYR A 48 0.25 -10.50 2.61
C TYR A 48 -0.91 -11.35 2.09
N SER A 49 -0.58 -12.38 1.30
CA SER A 49 -1.52 -13.21 0.54
C SER A 49 -2.58 -13.95 1.37
N SER A 50 -2.29 -14.32 2.62
CA SER A 50 -3.19 -15.07 3.50
C SER A 50 -3.89 -14.21 4.56
N CYS A 51 -3.82 -12.88 4.42
CA CYS A 51 -4.43 -11.92 5.34
C CYS A 51 -5.91 -11.68 5.01
N HIS A 52 -6.82 -12.21 5.84
CA HIS A 52 -8.26 -12.04 5.64
C HIS A 52 -8.68 -10.55 5.55
N TRP A 53 -8.26 -9.73 6.52
CA TRP A 53 -8.63 -8.32 6.56
C TRP A 53 -8.00 -7.48 5.45
N CYS A 54 -6.88 -7.93 4.87
CA CYS A 54 -6.28 -7.27 3.72
C CYS A 54 -7.16 -7.44 2.48
N HIS A 55 -7.78 -8.61 2.30
CA HIS A 55 -8.74 -8.83 1.22
C HIS A 55 -10.03 -8.04 1.42
N VAL A 56 -10.55 -7.98 2.66
CA VAL A 56 -11.73 -7.16 2.96
C VAL A 56 -11.47 -5.69 2.64
N MET A 57 -10.35 -5.12 3.09
CA MET A 57 -9.97 -3.74 2.80
C MET A 57 -9.78 -3.50 1.29
N ALA A 58 -9.20 -4.46 0.57
CA ALA A 58 -9.05 -4.35 -0.87
C ALA A 58 -10.39 -4.24 -1.59
N HIS A 59 -11.32 -5.13 -1.25
CA HIS A 59 -12.64 -5.17 -1.88
C HIS A 59 -13.51 -3.97 -1.51
N GLU A 60 -13.52 -3.57 -0.24
CA GLU A 60 -14.39 -2.49 0.24
C GLU A 60 -13.83 -1.09 -0.05
N SER A 61 -12.52 -0.95 -0.24
CA SER A 61 -11.87 0.36 -0.39
C SER A 61 -11.03 0.49 -1.66
N PHE A 62 -10.07 -0.42 -1.89
CA PHE A 62 -9.09 -0.22 -2.98
C PHE A 62 -9.63 -0.55 -4.37
N GLU A 63 -10.74 -1.28 -4.48
CA GLU A 63 -11.48 -1.55 -5.72
C GLU A 63 -12.56 -0.50 -6.02
N ASN A 64 -12.88 0.38 -5.06
CA ASN A 64 -13.88 1.43 -5.23
C ASN A 64 -13.28 2.65 -5.96
N GLU A 65 -13.91 3.06 -7.07
CA GLU A 65 -13.40 4.15 -7.91
C GLU A 65 -13.38 5.52 -7.20
N ASP A 66 -14.42 5.87 -6.44
CA ASP A 66 -14.51 7.16 -5.75
C ASP A 66 -13.43 7.27 -4.65
N ILE A 67 -13.20 6.18 -3.92
CA ILE A 67 -12.13 6.12 -2.90
C ILE A 67 -10.77 6.19 -3.58
N ALA A 68 -10.58 5.47 -4.67
CA ALA A 68 -9.32 5.47 -5.41
C ALA A 68 -8.99 6.83 -6.02
N GLU A 69 -9.98 7.54 -6.57
CA GLU A 69 -9.80 8.90 -7.08
C GLU A 69 -9.29 9.81 -5.96
N PHE A 70 -9.98 9.82 -4.82
CA PHE A 70 -9.54 10.59 -3.65
C PHE A 70 -8.10 10.20 -3.22
N MET A 71 -7.79 8.90 -3.16
CA MET A 71 -6.46 8.44 -2.77
C MET A 71 -5.37 8.88 -3.77
N ASN A 72 -5.66 8.81 -5.07
CA ASN A 72 -4.72 9.15 -6.14
C ASN A 72 -4.45 10.66 -6.24
N GLU A 73 -5.45 11.48 -5.92
CA GLU A 73 -5.30 12.92 -5.87
C GLU A 73 -4.41 13.35 -4.68
N ASN A 74 -4.60 12.73 -3.52
CA ASN A 74 -4.06 13.23 -2.25
C ASN A 74 -2.77 12.53 -1.80
N PHE A 75 -2.48 11.32 -2.26
CA PHE A 75 -1.36 10.52 -1.77
C PHE A 75 -0.51 9.91 -2.88
N VAL A 76 0.74 9.61 -2.55
CA VAL A 76 1.49 8.57 -3.25
C VAL A 76 1.22 7.24 -2.56
N ASN A 77 0.46 6.38 -3.23
CA ASN A 77 0.00 5.10 -2.69
C ASN A 77 1.07 4.03 -2.89
N ILE A 78 1.60 3.48 -1.79
CA ILE A 78 2.62 2.43 -1.81
C ILE A 78 2.06 1.14 -1.21
N LYS A 79 2.15 0.04 -1.96
CA LYS A 79 1.78 -1.30 -1.50
C LYS A 79 3.03 -2.11 -1.19
N VAL A 80 3.04 -2.82 -0.06
CA VAL A 80 4.16 -3.67 0.36
C VAL A 80 3.65 -5.05 0.73
N ASP A 81 4.34 -6.06 0.21
CA ASP A 81 4.23 -7.44 0.67
C ASP A 81 5.20 -7.68 1.81
N ARG A 82 4.68 -8.03 2.99
CA ARG A 82 5.53 -8.35 4.15
C ARG A 82 6.38 -9.61 3.92
N GLU A 83 5.93 -10.53 3.05
CA GLU A 83 6.63 -11.79 2.81
C GLU A 83 7.94 -11.54 2.05
N GLU A 84 7.95 -10.51 1.18
CA GLU A 84 9.14 -10.05 0.47
C GLU A 84 9.94 -8.99 1.26
N ARG A 85 9.26 -8.13 2.04
CA ARG A 85 9.87 -7.03 2.81
C ARG A 85 9.51 -7.06 4.30
N PRO A 86 9.93 -8.11 5.04
CA PRO A 86 9.67 -8.21 6.48
C PRO A 86 10.39 -7.11 7.28
N ASP A 87 11.47 -6.56 6.74
CA ASP A 87 12.20 -5.43 7.31
C ASP A 87 11.34 -4.16 7.41
N LEU A 88 10.57 -3.84 6.37
CA LEU A 88 9.66 -2.69 6.37
C LEU A 88 8.47 -2.95 7.29
N ASP A 89 7.90 -4.15 7.23
CA ASP A 89 6.78 -4.55 8.08
C ASP A 89 7.11 -4.38 9.56
N ASP A 90 8.27 -4.88 10.01
CA ASP A 90 8.72 -4.76 11.41
C ASP A 90 8.90 -3.30 11.85
N ILE A 91 9.46 -2.44 10.98
CA ILE A 91 9.65 -1.02 11.29
C ILE A 91 8.29 -0.35 11.47
N TYR A 92 7.38 -0.53 10.52
CA TYR A 92 6.11 0.18 10.53
C TYR A 92 5.11 -0.40 11.53
N GLN A 93 5.18 -1.68 11.86
CA GLN A 93 4.45 -2.25 12.99
C GLN A 93 4.86 -1.62 14.32
N LYS A 94 6.17 -1.39 14.54
CA LYS A 94 6.64 -0.67 15.73
C LYS A 94 6.11 0.76 15.76
N VAL A 95 6.10 1.46 14.62
CA VAL A 95 5.52 2.81 14.53
C VAL A 95 4.03 2.78 14.90
N CYS A 96 3.26 1.82 14.36
CA CYS A 96 1.84 1.66 14.67
C CYS A 96 1.60 1.37 16.16
N GLN A 97 2.40 0.48 16.75
CA GLN A 97 2.32 0.16 18.17
C GLN A 97 2.66 1.36 19.06
N ILE A 98 3.69 2.14 18.70
CA ILE A 98 4.04 3.36 19.44
C ILE A 98 2.92 4.40 19.35
N ALA A 99 2.31 4.56 18.17
CA ALA A 99 1.29 5.56 17.93
C ALA A 99 -0.08 5.18 18.51
N THR A 100 -0.47 3.90 18.48
CA THR A 100 -1.84 3.44 18.77
C THR A 100 -1.94 2.47 19.94
N GLY A 101 -0.81 1.93 20.42
CA GLY A 101 -0.76 0.87 21.42
C GLY A 101 -1.08 -0.54 20.87
N GLN A 102 -1.40 -0.65 19.58
CA GLN A 102 -1.74 -1.91 18.91
C GLN A 102 -1.03 -2.02 17.54
N GLY A 103 -1.02 -3.22 16.98
CA GLY A 103 -0.49 -3.49 15.64
C GLY A 103 -1.29 -4.60 14.96
N GLY A 104 -1.03 -4.83 13.69
CA GLY A 104 -1.76 -5.84 12.92
C GLY A 104 -1.75 -5.56 11.42
N TRP A 105 -2.50 -6.36 10.68
CA TRP A 105 -2.65 -6.23 9.23
C TRP A 105 -4.14 -6.16 8.86
N PRO A 106 -4.52 -5.41 7.81
CA PRO A 106 -3.67 -4.58 6.97
C PRO A 106 -3.09 -3.39 7.73
N LEU A 107 -1.79 -3.16 7.57
CA LEU A 107 -1.10 -2.05 8.23
C LEU A 107 -1.19 -0.83 7.30
N SER A 108 -1.75 0.26 7.81
CA SER A 108 -1.91 1.52 7.07
C SER A 108 -1.20 2.65 7.78
N ILE A 109 -0.19 3.26 7.13
CA ILE A 109 0.62 4.33 7.69
C ILE A 109 0.65 5.52 6.73
N PHE A 110 0.54 6.72 7.28
CA PHE A 110 0.78 7.96 6.55
C PHE A 110 2.17 8.51 6.90
N LEU A 111 3.00 8.80 5.90
CA LEU A 111 4.36 9.34 6.05
C LEU A 111 4.48 10.74 5.45
#